data_AF-A0A090G746-F1
#
_entry.id   AF-A0A090G746-F1
#
_cell.length_a   1.000
_cell.length_b   1.000
_cell.length_c   1.000
_cell.angle_alpha   90.00
_cell.angle_beta   90.00
_cell.angle_gamma   90.00
#
_symmetry.space_group_name_H-M   'P 1'
#
loop_
_entity.id
_entity.type
_entity.pdbx_description
1 polymer ?
#
loop_
_entity_poly.entity_id
_entity_poly.type
_entity_poly.pdbx_seq_one_letter_code
_entity_poly.pdbx_strand_id
1 'polypeptide(L)'
;MLGDIIASLEDPRAATAIVAAFDEPALAARLTAAADVSGRSPAEIVGSAVRNFIDTASDDLWTQLIGIMNRAPDPGLAAMRAILEKTLPDIEA
;
A
#
# COMPACT_ATOMS: atom_id res chain seq x y z
N MET A 1 -6.71 17.31 0.65
CA MET A 1 -7.41 16.11 1.15
C MET A 1 -6.92 14.83 0.48
N LEU A 2 -7.00 14.67 -0.85
CA LEU A 2 -6.44 13.48 -1.51
C LEU A 2 -4.91 13.57 -1.70
N GLY A 3 -4.40 14.78 -1.99
CA GLY A 3 -2.96 15.05 -2.02
C GLY A 3 -2.28 14.84 -0.65
N ASP A 4 -2.93 15.20 0.45
CA ASP A 4 -2.42 14.94 1.81
C ASP A 4 -2.37 13.45 2.15
N ILE A 5 -3.36 12.69 1.66
CA ILE A 5 -3.36 11.22 1.80
C ILE A 5 -2.19 10.65 1.00
N ILE A 6 -2.01 11.03 -0.26
CA ILE A 6 -0.89 10.54 -1.08
C ILE A 6 0.46 10.91 -0.45
N ALA A 7 0.63 12.17 -0.02
CA ALA A 7 1.84 12.60 0.69
C ALA A 7 2.05 11.85 2.01
N SER A 8 0.97 11.49 2.71
CA SER A 8 1.01 10.63 3.89
C SER A 8 1.36 9.18 3.55
N LEU A 9 1.03 8.68 2.36
CA LEU A 9 1.41 7.33 1.94
C LEU A 9 2.91 7.28 1.58
N GLU A 10 3.48 8.38 1.11
CA GLU A 10 4.92 8.52 0.86
C GLU A 10 5.75 8.53 2.15
N ASP A 11 5.16 8.95 3.28
CA ASP A 11 5.82 8.88 4.59
C ASP A 11 5.82 7.44 5.14
N PRO A 12 6.99 6.81 5.33
CA PRO A 12 7.08 5.42 5.77
C PRO A 12 6.43 5.16 7.14
N ARG A 13 6.39 6.17 8.03
CA ARG A 13 5.81 6.02 9.38
C ARG A 13 4.30 6.02 9.31
N ALA A 14 3.72 6.95 8.56
CA ALA A 14 2.29 6.97 8.30
C ALA A 14 1.85 5.72 7.54
N ALA A 15 2.64 5.27 6.57
CA ALA A 15 2.34 4.05 5.85
C ALA A 15 2.36 2.80 6.76
N THR A 16 3.33 2.71 7.67
CA THR A 16 3.40 1.64 8.69
C THR A 16 2.22 1.71 9.66
N ALA A 17 1.82 2.90 10.10
CA ALA A 17 0.68 3.08 10.99
C ALA A 17 -0.64 2.65 10.33
N ILE A 18 -0.80 2.95 9.03
CA ILE A 18 -1.95 2.50 8.25
C ILE A 18 -1.93 0.97 8.13
N VAL A 19 -0.78 0.35 7.84
CA VAL A 19 -0.64 -1.12 7.80
C VAL A 19 -0.95 -1.77 9.16
N ALA A 20 -0.55 -1.16 10.28
CA ALA A 20 -0.90 -1.66 11.61
C ALA A 20 -2.40 -1.53 11.92
N ALA A 21 -3.10 -0.62 11.24
CA ALA A 21 -4.55 -0.46 11.32
C ALA A 21 -5.32 -1.41 10.39
N PHE A 22 -4.64 -2.19 9.54
CA PHE A 22 -5.30 -3.23 8.75
C PHE A 22 -5.67 -4.43 9.62
N ASP A 23 -6.95 -4.78 9.61
CA ASP A 23 -7.45 -6.07 10.10
C ASP A 23 -7.41 -7.13 8.97
N GLU A 24 -6.32 -7.16 8.19
CA GLU A 24 -6.13 -8.12 7.08
C GLU A 24 -4.87 -8.95 7.33
N PRO A 25 -4.99 -10.09 8.06
CA PRO A 25 -3.84 -10.92 8.41
C PRO A 25 -3.14 -11.50 7.17
N ALA A 26 -3.87 -11.73 6.08
CA ALA A 26 -3.30 -12.22 4.83
C ALA A 26 -2.32 -11.20 4.22
N LEU A 27 -2.70 -9.93 4.10
CA LEU A 27 -1.83 -8.89 3.53
C LEU A 27 -0.60 -8.65 4.42
N ALA A 28 -0.77 -8.69 5.75
CA ALA A 28 0.33 -8.58 6.69
C ALA A 28 1.33 -9.75 6.57
N ALA A 29 0.85 -10.98 6.34
CA ALA A 29 1.72 -12.13 6.10
C ALA A 29 2.51 -12.00 4.79
N ARG A 30 1.86 -11.54 3.70
CA ARG A 30 2.54 -11.28 2.41
C ARG A 30 3.61 -10.20 2.55
N LEU A 31 3.29 -9.13 3.28
CA LEU A 31 4.23 -8.05 3.54
C LEU A 31 5.44 -8.53 4.35
N THR A 32 5.21 -9.35 5.37
CA THR A 32 6.28 -9.94 6.20
C THR A 32 7.15 -10.88 5.37
N ALA A 33 6.55 -11.74 4.54
CA ALA A 33 7.30 -12.62 3.66
C ALA A 33 8.14 -11.85 2.63
N ALA A 34 7.59 -10.78 2.03
CA ALA A 34 8.31 -9.92 1.10
C ALA A 34 9.48 -9.19 1.79
N ALA A 35 9.27 -8.75 3.04
CA ALA A 35 10.30 -8.16 3.88
C ALA A 35 11.44 -9.15 4.18
N ASP A 36 11.11 -10.38 4.58
CA ASP A 36 12.07 -11.45 4.88
C ASP A 36 12.90 -11.83 3.64
N VAL A 37 12.25 -12.04 2.49
CA VAL A 37 12.93 -12.37 1.22
C VAL A 37 13.88 -11.24 0.79
N SER A 38 13.49 -10.00 1.02
CA SER A 38 14.28 -8.83 0.62
C SER A 38 15.36 -8.45 1.66
N GLY A 39 15.32 -9.02 2.86
CA GLY A 39 16.14 -8.59 4.00
C GLY A 39 15.86 -7.15 4.45
N ARG A 40 14.66 -6.62 4.17
CA ARG A 40 14.25 -5.24 4.46
C ARG A 40 13.15 -5.24 5.51
N SER A 41 12.94 -4.12 6.18
CA SER A 41 11.82 -4.01 7.11
C SER A 41 10.47 -3.91 6.37
N PRO A 42 9.35 -4.38 6.96
CA PRO A 42 8.02 -4.20 6.38
C PRO A 42 7.70 -2.74 6.02
N ALA A 43 8.11 -1.79 6.87
CA ALA A 43 7.96 -0.36 6.63
C ALA A 43 8.67 0.11 5.34
N GLU A 44 9.86 -0.42 5.08
CA GLU A 44 10.62 -0.12 3.86
C GLU A 44 9.99 -0.72 2.62
N ILE A 45 9.43 -1.94 2.71
CA ILE A 45 8.69 -2.55 1.61
C ILE A 45 7.46 -1.72 1.27
N VAL A 46 6.67 -1.30 2.28
CA VAL A 46 5.50 -0.44 2.08
C VAL A 46 5.89 0.89 1.44
N GLY A 47 6.88 1.60 1.99
CA GLY A 47 7.32 2.88 1.43
C GLY A 47 7.83 2.74 0.00
N SER A 48 8.52 1.65 -0.31
CA SER A 48 8.97 1.37 -1.68
C SER A 48 7.82 1.02 -2.61
N ALA A 49 6.82 0.27 -2.14
CA ALA A 49 5.65 -0.10 -2.93
C ALA A 49 4.79 1.13 -3.26
N VAL A 50 4.53 2.00 -2.29
CA VAL A 50 3.83 3.26 -2.51
C VAL A 50 4.59 4.13 -3.50
N ARG A 51 5.89 4.33 -3.27
CA ARG A 51 6.69 5.17 -4.16
C ARG A 51 6.73 4.63 -5.57
N ASN A 52 6.98 3.33 -5.72
CA ASN A 52 6.98 2.68 -7.03
C ASN A 52 5.62 2.81 -7.72
N PHE A 53 4.52 2.68 -6.98
CA PHE A 53 3.19 2.93 -7.53
C PHE A 53 3.05 4.37 -8.00
N ILE A 54 3.42 5.38 -7.20
CA ILE A 54 3.31 6.79 -7.61
C ILE A 54 4.16 7.09 -8.84
N ASP A 55 5.39 6.56 -8.88
CA ASP A 55 6.35 6.80 -9.97
C ASP A 55 5.98 6.05 -11.27
N THR A 56 5.24 4.93 -11.19
CA THR A 56 4.97 4.05 -12.36
C THR A 56 3.49 3.86 -12.69
N ALA A 57 2.57 4.36 -11.87
CA ALA A 57 1.14 4.18 -12.10
C ALA A 57 0.69 4.96 -13.34
N SER A 58 0.14 4.22 -14.30
CA SER A 58 -0.56 4.77 -15.45
C SER A 58 -1.87 5.46 -15.03
N ASP A 59 -2.41 6.34 -15.89
CA ASP A 59 -3.70 7.03 -15.65
C ASP A 59 -4.86 6.08 -15.29
N ASP A 60 -4.85 4.87 -15.85
CA ASP A 60 -5.84 3.84 -15.56
C ASP A 60 -5.76 3.35 -14.09
N LEU A 61 -4.53 3.15 -13.58
CA LEU A 61 -4.29 2.76 -12.19
C LEU A 61 -4.68 3.88 -11.23
N TRP A 62 -4.38 5.12 -11.61
CA TRP A 62 -4.83 6.31 -10.87
C TRP A 62 -6.35 6.40 -10.81
N THR A 63 -7.03 6.16 -11.93
CA THR A 63 -8.50 6.18 -12.01
C THR A 63 -9.11 5.07 -11.15
N GLN A 64 -8.54 3.87 -11.18
CA GLN A 64 -8.97 2.76 -10.31
C GLN A 64 -8.77 3.10 -8.83
N LEU A 65 -7.61 3.65 -8.45
CA LEU A 65 -7.31 4.05 -7.08
C LEU A 65 -8.31 5.09 -6.58
N ILE A 66 -8.59 6.12 -7.39
CA ILE A 66 -9.60 7.15 -7.08
C ILE A 66 -10.99 6.54 -6.93
N GLY A 67 -11.35 5.58 -7.79
CA GLY A 67 -12.61 4.85 -7.71
C GLY A 67 -12.75 4.02 -6.43
N ILE A 68 -11.66 3.39 -5.98
CA ILE A 68 -11.60 2.63 -4.72
C ILE A 68 -11.74 3.58 -3.52
N MET A 69 -10.96 4.66 -3.49
CA MET A 69 -10.99 5.67 -2.42
C MET A 69 -12.38 6.29 -2.25
N ASN A 70 -13.06 6.64 -3.35
CA ASN A 70 -14.38 7.28 -3.30
C ASN A 70 -15.48 6.36 -2.75
N ARG A 71 -15.29 5.04 -2.77
CA ARG A 71 -16.27 4.05 -2.30
C ARG A 71 -15.97 3.55 -0.90
N ALA A 72 -14.78 3.81 -0.39
CA ALA A 72 -14.33 3.32 0.90
C ALA A 72 -14.67 4.30 2.02
N PRO A 73 -15.05 3.80 3.21
CA PRO A 73 -15.19 4.63 4.40
C PRO A 73 -13.85 5.28 4.80
N ASP A 74 -12.74 4.56 4.58
CA ASP A 74 -11.38 5.00 4.87
C ASP A 74 -10.54 5.03 3.59
N PRO A 75 -10.52 6.17 2.86
CA PRO A 75 -9.86 6.25 1.56
C PRO A 75 -8.34 5.99 1.62
N GLY A 76 -7.66 6.44 2.69
CA GLY A 76 -6.21 6.19 2.84
C GLY A 76 -5.89 4.70 3.02
N LEU A 77 -6.71 3.99 3.79
CA LEU A 77 -6.55 2.55 4.00
C LEU A 77 -6.88 1.77 2.72
N ALA A 78 -7.95 2.13 2.04
CA ALA A 78 -8.33 1.49 0.77
C ALA A 78 -7.29 1.72 -0.34
N ALA A 79 -6.69 2.91 -0.40
CA ALA A 79 -5.61 3.19 -1.33
C ALA A 79 -4.37 2.34 -1.03
N MET A 80 -3.96 2.29 0.25
CA MET A 80 -2.85 1.46 0.69
C MET A 80 -3.06 -0.01 0.33
N ARG A 81 -4.28 -0.53 0.55
CA ARG A 81 -4.65 -1.92 0.23
C ARG A 81 -4.40 -2.20 -1.24
N ALA A 82 -4.98 -1.36 -2.11
CA ALA A 82 -4.91 -1.53 -3.55
C ALA A 82 -3.46 -1.46 -4.06
N ILE A 83 -2.65 -0.55 -3.52
CA ILE A 83 -1.24 -0.42 -3.86
C ILE A 83 -0.46 -1.68 -3.45
N LEU A 84 -0.64 -2.16 -2.22
CA LEU A 84 0.05 -3.34 -1.71
C LEU A 84 -0.39 -4.61 -2.44
N GLU A 85 -1.68 -4.80 -2.71
CA GLU A 85 -2.19 -5.93 -3.50
C GLU A 85 -1.62 -5.94 -4.93
N LYS A 86 -1.37 -4.77 -5.53
CA LYS A 86 -0.76 -4.66 -6.86
C LYS A 86 0.74 -4.99 -6.86
N THR A 87 1.42 -4.63 -5.78
CA THR A 87 2.90 -4.61 -5.75
C THR A 87 3.49 -5.83 -5.07
N LEU A 88 2.80 -6.39 -4.08
CA LEU A 88 3.24 -7.60 -3.40
C LEU A 88 2.94 -8.82 -4.28
N PRO A 89 3.88 -9.75 -4.44
CA PRO A 89 3.63 -11.00 -5.14
C PRO A 89 2.53 -11.79 -4.40
N ASP A 90 1.68 -12.49 -5.17
CA ASP A 90 0.76 -13.44 -4.58
C ASP A 90 1.61 -14.56 -3.97
N ILE A 91 1.49 -14.78 -2.66
CA ILE A 91 2.12 -15.93 -2.01
C ILE A 91 1.23 -17.12 -2.38
N GLU A 92 1.46 -17.71 -3.55
CA GLU A 92 0.95 -19.04 -3.84
C GLU A 92 1.53 -19.98 -2.79
N ALA A 93 0.65 -20.52 -1.95
CA ALA A 93 0.95 -21.45 -0.87
C ALA A 93 1.30 -22.85 -1.40
#